data_AF-A0AAV6UCL1-F1
#
_entry.id   AF-A0AAV6UCL1-F1
#
_cell.length_a   1.000
_cell.length_b   1.000
_cell.length_c   1.000
_cell.angle_alpha   90.00
_cell.angle_beta   90.00
_cell.angle_gamma   90.00
#
_symmetry.space_group_name_H-M   'P 1'
#
loop_
_entity.id
_entity.type
_entity.pdbx_description
1 polymer ?
#
loop_
_entity_poly.entity_id
_entity_poly.type
_entity_poly.pdbx_seq_one_letter_code
_entity_poly.pdbx_strand_id
1 'polypeptide(L)'
;MDSNSSSSTSTNLGGFEKLYEEWRKLQKNATRVSKSQDEKIKTFKSILDDLFDVAHQDALKNTSDEDRQFLILQRQKGRVGCMAVLISCGDEEQLIGVPEIENSKGLYQSKAVFSEINKWGAAENIEAMCFDTTAANTGCWKGTCTLLEQYFEKHLLYLACRLATY
;
A
#
# COMPACT_ATOMS: atom_id res chain seq x y z
N MET A 1 30.43 -29.65 20.93
CA MET A 1 31.69 -28.89 20.78
C MET A 1 31.77 -28.41 19.33
N ASP A 2 30.93 -27.41 19.05
CA ASP A 2 31.27 -26.12 18.44
C ASP A 2 32.35 -26.09 17.36
N SER A 3 31.98 -25.71 16.13
CA SER A 3 32.07 -24.29 15.69
C SER A 3 31.93 -24.14 14.16
N ASN A 4 30.83 -23.45 13.76
CA ASN A 4 30.71 -22.37 12.77
C ASN A 4 31.31 -22.50 11.35
N SER A 5 30.45 -22.49 10.31
CA SER A 5 29.97 -21.30 9.53
C SER A 5 30.80 -21.14 8.25
N SER A 6 30.23 -21.17 7.06
CA SER A 6 29.44 -20.04 6.54
C SER A 6 28.58 -20.46 5.35
N SER A 7 27.26 -20.51 5.55
CA SER A 7 26.29 -20.48 4.46
C SER A 7 26.37 -19.11 3.79
N SER A 8 26.91 -19.08 2.58
CA SER A 8 27.04 -17.89 1.75
C SER A 8 25.68 -17.26 1.48
N THR A 9 25.30 -16.27 2.29
CA THR A 9 24.35 -15.23 1.93
C THR A 9 24.94 -14.48 0.75
N SER A 10 24.54 -14.82 -0.48
CA SER A 10 24.78 -13.95 -1.64
C SER A 10 23.91 -12.71 -1.47
N THR A 11 24.43 -11.75 -0.73
CA THR A 11 23.79 -10.47 -0.44
C THR A 11 23.58 -9.70 -1.74
N ASN A 12 22.37 -9.16 -1.89
CA ASN A 12 21.86 -8.30 -2.97
C ASN A 12 22.73 -7.05 -3.31
N LEU A 13 23.91 -6.88 -2.69
CA LEU A 13 24.79 -5.70 -2.81
C LEU A 13 25.26 -5.43 -4.24
N GLY A 14 25.64 -6.47 -4.99
CA GLY A 14 26.14 -6.33 -6.36
C GLY A 14 25.09 -5.82 -7.36
N GLY A 15 23.80 -5.90 -7.02
CA GLY A 15 22.72 -5.31 -7.81
C GLY A 15 22.58 -3.81 -7.59
N PHE A 16 22.68 -3.36 -6.33
CA PHE A 16 22.58 -1.94 -5.96
C PHE A 16 23.75 -1.10 -6.50
N GLU A 17 24.97 -1.63 -6.47
CA GLU A 17 26.15 -0.95 -7.03
C GLU A 17 26.00 -0.71 -8.54
N LYS A 18 25.55 -1.73 -9.29
CA LYS A 18 25.29 -1.61 -10.73
C LYS A 18 24.18 -0.61 -11.02
N LEU A 19 23.10 -0.65 -10.24
CA LEU A 19 21.99 0.29 -10.40
C LEU A 19 22.42 1.72 -10.12
N TYR A 20 23.25 1.93 -9.09
CA TYR A 20 23.83 3.24 -8.78
C TYR A 20 24.71 3.76 -9.92
N GLU A 21 25.55 2.91 -10.52
CA GLU A 21 26.37 3.30 -11.67
C GLU A 21 25.53 3.69 -12.90
N GLU A 22 24.45 2.94 -13.17
CA GLU A 22 23.51 3.27 -14.25
C GLU A 22 22.82 4.62 -14.00
N TRP A 23 22.35 4.85 -12.76
CA TRP A 23 21.79 6.14 -12.35
C TRP A 23 22.78 7.29 -12.56
N ARG A 24 24.05 7.12 -12.16
CA ARG A 24 25.10 8.14 -12.35
C ARG A 24 25.34 8.46 -13.83
N LYS A 25 25.31 7.45 -14.71
CA LYS A 25 25.44 7.64 -16.16
C LYS A 25 24.24 8.39 -16.75
N LEU A 26 23.03 8.10 -16.26
CA LEU A 26 21.81 8.83 -16.65
C LEU A 26 21.85 10.28 -16.17
N GLN A 27 22.30 10.52 -14.93
CA GLN A 27 22.43 11.86 -14.35
C GLN A 27 23.38 12.76 -15.14
N LYS A 28 24.54 12.23 -15.57
CA LYS A 28 25.51 12.98 -16.39
C LYS A 28 24.95 13.42 -17.75
N ASN A 29 23.92 12.75 -18.25
CA ASN A 29 23.31 13.00 -19.55
C ASN A 29 21.86 13.53 -19.43
N ALA A 30 21.48 14.05 -18.26
CA ALA A 30 20.09 14.45 -17.96
C ALA A 30 19.56 15.59 -18.85
N THR A 31 20.43 16.43 -19.39
CA THR A 31 20.08 17.54 -20.30
C THR A 31 19.94 17.11 -21.76
N ARG A 32 20.33 15.88 -22.13
CA ARG A 32 20.28 15.40 -23.50
C ARG A 32 18.91 14.79 -23.81
N VAL A 33 18.13 15.47 -24.64
CA VAL A 33 16.83 14.97 -25.13
C VAL A 33 17.05 14.11 -26.37
N SER A 34 16.87 12.79 -26.25
CA SER A 34 16.98 11.82 -27.33
C SER A 34 16.12 10.60 -27.03
N LYS A 35 15.47 10.03 -28.05
CA LYS A 35 14.63 8.82 -27.91
C LYS A 35 15.34 7.67 -27.19
N SER A 36 16.61 7.41 -27.50
CA SER A 36 17.39 6.35 -26.85
C SER A 36 17.70 6.65 -25.37
N GLN A 37 17.80 7.94 -25.02
CA GLN A 37 17.98 8.34 -23.62
C GLN A 37 16.68 8.18 -22.84
N ASP A 38 15.54 8.53 -23.45
CA ASP A 38 14.21 8.38 -22.85
C ASP A 38 13.87 6.90 -22.56
N GLU A 39 14.20 5.99 -23.49
CA GLU A 39 14.03 4.54 -23.29
C GLU A 39 14.88 4.01 -22.13
N LYS A 40 16.12 4.49 -21.98
CA LYS A 40 17.00 4.10 -20.85
C LYS A 40 16.48 4.63 -19.53
N ILE A 41 15.99 5.88 -19.50
CA ILE A 41 15.36 6.46 -18.31
C ILE A 41 14.09 5.67 -17.95
N LYS A 42 13.27 5.31 -18.94
CA LYS A 42 12.06 4.50 -18.74
C LYS A 42 12.39 3.11 -18.18
N THR A 43 13.42 2.47 -18.72
CA THR A 43 13.89 1.15 -18.26
C THR A 43 14.40 1.23 -16.83
N PHE A 44 15.23 2.23 -16.52
CA PHE A 44 15.74 2.44 -15.16
C PHE A 44 14.62 2.68 -14.14
N LYS A 45 13.62 3.50 -14.49
CA LYS A 45 12.43 3.72 -13.63
C LYS A 45 11.70 2.41 -13.34
N SER A 46 11.50 1.56 -14.35
CA SER A 46 10.86 0.25 -14.15
C SER A 46 11.67 -0.65 -13.20
N ILE A 47 13.00 -0.68 -13.33
CA ILE A 47 13.86 -1.49 -12.44
C ILE A 47 13.79 -0.93 -11.01
N LEU A 48 13.77 0.39 -10.86
CA LEU A 48 13.66 1.04 -9.56
C LEU A 48 12.30 0.75 -8.90
N ASP A 49 11.19 0.82 -9.65
CA ASP A 49 9.86 0.46 -9.16
C ASP A 49 9.83 -1.02 -8.71
N ASP A 50 10.45 -1.93 -9.45
CA ASP A 50 10.52 -3.37 -9.12
C ASP A 50 11.46 -3.64 -7.91
N LEU A 51 12.50 -2.81 -7.68
CA LEU A 51 13.48 -2.99 -6.60
C LEU A 51 12.93 -2.70 -5.20
N PHE A 52 11.99 -1.76 -5.09
CA PHE A 52 11.35 -1.42 -3.82
C PHE A 52 10.13 -2.32 -3.52
N ASP A 53 9.84 -3.30 -4.38
CA ASP A 53 8.75 -4.27 -4.20
C ASP A 53 9.15 -5.49 -3.33
N VAL A 54 10.10 -5.28 -2.40
CA VAL A 54 10.64 -6.33 -1.53
C VAL A 54 9.81 -6.43 -0.26
N ALA A 55 8.80 -7.28 -0.28
CA ALA A 55 8.30 -7.91 0.94
C ALA A 55 9.10 -9.21 1.24
N HIS A 56 9.13 -9.62 2.51
CA HIS A 56 9.87 -10.80 2.97
C HIS A 56 9.52 -12.05 2.12
N GLN A 57 10.52 -12.89 1.79
CA GLN A 57 10.35 -14.09 0.94
C GLN A 57 9.28 -15.08 1.45
N ASP A 58 8.88 -14.97 2.72
CA ASP A 58 7.92 -15.86 3.39
C ASP A 58 6.60 -15.16 3.74
N ALA A 59 6.44 -13.88 3.39
CA ALA A 59 5.21 -13.12 3.65
C ALA A 59 3.98 -13.71 2.94
N LEU A 60 4.17 -14.49 1.87
CA LEU A 60 3.07 -15.18 1.17
C LEU A 60 2.78 -16.59 1.74
N LYS A 61 3.71 -17.18 2.51
CA LYS A 61 3.57 -18.55 3.03
C LYS A 61 2.85 -18.60 4.37
N ASN A 62 2.95 -17.54 5.17
CA ASN A 62 2.41 -17.48 6.53
C ASN A 62 1.10 -16.68 6.64
N THR A 63 0.49 -16.33 5.51
CA THR A 63 -0.60 -15.35 5.43
C THR A 63 -1.89 -16.03 4.97
N SER A 64 -3.04 -15.59 5.46
CA SER A 64 -4.36 -16.10 5.06
C SER A 64 -4.59 -15.91 3.55
N ASP A 65 -5.52 -16.65 2.95
CA ASP A 65 -5.79 -16.52 1.51
C ASP A 65 -6.31 -15.12 1.15
N GLU A 66 -7.08 -14.50 2.05
CA GLU A 66 -7.62 -13.15 1.91
C GLU A 66 -6.50 -12.09 1.95
N ASP A 67 -5.63 -12.18 2.95
CA ASP A 67 -4.49 -11.27 3.09
C ASP A 67 -3.45 -11.48 1.98
N ARG A 68 -3.33 -12.72 1.47
CA ARG A 68 -2.46 -13.04 0.33
C ARG A 68 -2.93 -12.32 -0.93
N GLN A 69 -4.24 -12.23 -1.14
CA GLN A 69 -4.81 -11.48 -2.26
C GLN A 69 -4.51 -9.98 -2.14
N PHE A 70 -4.60 -9.40 -0.94
CA PHE A 70 -4.20 -8.01 -0.67
C PHE A 70 -2.74 -7.76 -1.07
N LEU A 71 -1.83 -8.63 -0.61
CA LEU A 71 -0.40 -8.51 -0.90
C LEU A 71 -0.09 -8.65 -2.39
N ILE A 72 -0.82 -9.51 -3.12
CA ILE A 72 -0.65 -9.65 -4.57
C ILE A 72 -1.13 -8.39 -5.30
N LEU A 73 -2.25 -7.81 -4.89
CA LEU A 73 -2.77 -6.57 -5.49
C LEU A 73 -1.81 -5.40 -5.32
N GLN A 74 -1.16 -5.27 -4.15
CA GLN A 74 -0.15 -4.24 -3.91
C GLN A 74 1.07 -4.35 -4.85
N ARG A 75 1.41 -5.56 -5.30
CA ARG A 75 2.56 -5.85 -6.17
C ARG A 75 2.25 -5.74 -7.67
N GLN A 76 1.01 -5.43 -8.05
CA GLN A 76 0.66 -5.31 -9.46
C GLN A 76 1.35 -4.10 -10.11
N LYS A 77 1.95 -4.34 -11.29
CA LYS A 77 2.62 -3.29 -12.06
C LYS A 77 1.65 -2.14 -12.36
N GLY A 78 2.07 -0.92 -12.03
CA GLY A 78 1.25 0.28 -12.16
C GLY A 78 0.74 0.83 -10.82
N ARG A 79 0.97 0.12 -9.70
CA ARG A 79 0.56 0.54 -8.34
C ARG A 79 -0.91 0.94 -8.32
N VAL A 80 -1.78 0.02 -8.75
CA VAL A 80 -3.23 0.18 -8.54
C VAL A 80 -3.47 0.40 -7.05
N GLY A 81 -4.09 1.52 -6.70
CA GLY A 81 -4.43 1.80 -5.32
C GLY A 81 -5.38 0.71 -4.83
N CYS A 82 -5.15 0.16 -3.65
CA CYS A 82 -6.10 -0.74 -2.99
C CYS A 82 -6.21 -0.35 -1.53
N MET A 83 -7.31 -0.71 -0.89
CA MET A 83 -7.56 -0.45 0.52
C MET A 83 -8.06 -1.74 1.16
N ALA A 84 -7.42 -2.17 2.23
CA ALA A 84 -7.95 -3.24 3.06
C ALA A 84 -9.10 -2.70 3.90
N VAL A 85 -10.23 -3.39 3.92
CA VAL A 85 -11.38 -3.09 4.76
C VAL A 85 -11.50 -4.17 5.82
N LEU A 86 -11.19 -3.80 7.06
CA LEU A 86 -11.22 -4.68 8.22
C LEU A 86 -12.43 -4.32 9.08
N ILE A 87 -13.14 -5.33 9.57
CA ILE A 87 -14.15 -5.17 10.61
C ILE A 87 -13.64 -5.84 11.87
N SER A 88 -13.73 -5.12 12.98
CA SER A 88 -13.46 -5.66 14.31
C SER A 88 -14.75 -5.71 15.13
N CYS A 89 -14.96 -6.82 15.83
CA CYS A 89 -16.07 -7.04 16.75
C CYS A 89 -15.54 -7.78 17.99
N GLY A 90 -15.46 -7.08 19.13
CA GLY A 90 -14.80 -7.64 20.32
C GLY A 90 -13.30 -7.85 20.11
N ASP A 91 -12.82 -9.06 20.37
CA ASP A 91 -11.41 -9.44 20.20
C ASP A 91 -11.10 -10.04 18.81
N GLU A 92 -12.10 -10.08 17.93
CA GLU A 92 -11.97 -10.61 16.57
C GLU A 92 -11.82 -9.48 15.55
N GLU A 93 -10.93 -9.69 14.57
CA GLU A 93 -10.73 -8.81 13.42
C GLU A 93 -10.77 -9.65 12.14
N GLN A 94 -11.50 -9.16 11.14
CA GLN A 94 -11.70 -9.87 9.87
C GLN A 94 -11.52 -8.93 8.68
N LEU A 95 -10.71 -9.36 7.71
CA LEU A 95 -10.62 -8.71 6.40
C LEU A 95 -11.87 -9.07 5.60
N ILE A 96 -12.72 -8.08 5.32
CA ILE A 96 -13.96 -8.28 4.59
C ILE A 96 -13.83 -7.96 3.09
N GLY A 97 -12.77 -7.26 2.70
CA GLY A 97 -12.53 -6.96 1.30
C GLY A 97 -11.28 -6.12 1.03
N VAL A 98 -10.83 -6.19 -0.23
CA VAL A 98 -9.73 -5.39 -0.77
C VAL A 98 -10.18 -4.73 -2.07
N PRO A 99 -10.96 -3.65 -2.00
CA PRO A 99 -11.37 -2.93 -3.18
C PRO A 99 -10.18 -2.21 -3.82
N GLU A 100 -10.09 -2.32 -5.14
CA GLU A 100 -9.26 -1.45 -5.95
C GLU A 100 -9.83 -0.03 -5.96
N ILE A 101 -8.95 0.95 -5.95
CA ILE A 101 -9.27 2.37 -5.90
C ILE A 101 -8.52 3.06 -7.01
N GLU A 102 -9.28 3.69 -7.90
CA GLU A 102 -8.76 4.41 -9.06
C GLU A 102 -7.88 5.61 -8.67
N ASN A 103 -8.17 6.26 -7.53
CA ASN A 103 -7.49 7.48 -7.10
C ASN A 103 -7.48 7.65 -5.57
N SER A 104 -6.41 8.22 -5.02
CA SER A 104 -6.23 8.52 -3.60
C SER A 104 -7.10 9.67 -3.05
N LYS A 105 -8.17 10.06 -3.74
CA LYS A 105 -9.12 11.07 -3.23
C LYS A 105 -10.12 10.40 -2.30
N GLY A 106 -10.46 11.09 -1.21
CA GLY A 106 -11.36 10.53 -0.18
C GLY A 106 -12.72 10.06 -0.68
N LEU A 107 -13.25 10.63 -1.77
CA LEU A 107 -14.50 10.19 -2.39
C LEU A 107 -14.46 8.76 -2.96
N TYR A 108 -13.37 8.39 -3.64
CA TYR A 108 -13.27 7.05 -4.23
C TYR A 108 -12.98 6.01 -3.14
N GLN A 109 -12.19 6.41 -2.14
CA GLN A 109 -11.92 5.60 -0.96
C GLN A 109 -13.20 5.33 -0.16
N SER A 110 -13.98 6.35 0.17
CA SER A 110 -15.21 6.20 0.97
C SER A 110 -16.24 5.35 0.23
N LYS A 111 -16.39 5.54 -1.08
CA LYS A 111 -17.31 4.75 -1.91
C LYS A 111 -16.91 3.26 -1.95
N ALA A 112 -15.62 2.97 -2.11
CA ALA A 112 -15.10 1.62 -2.10
C ALA A 112 -15.35 0.93 -0.74
N VAL A 113 -14.98 1.58 0.35
CA VAL A 113 -15.17 1.08 1.72
C VAL A 113 -16.65 0.85 2.02
N PHE A 114 -17.50 1.82 1.72
CA PHE A 114 -18.95 1.72 1.95
C PHE A 114 -19.55 0.57 1.15
N SER A 115 -19.11 0.36 -0.09
CA SER A 115 -19.57 -0.77 -0.89
C SER A 115 -19.22 -2.11 -0.26
N GLU A 116 -18.01 -2.30 0.28
CA GLU A 116 -17.63 -3.56 0.92
C GLU A 116 -18.39 -3.82 2.21
N ILE A 117 -18.55 -2.78 3.03
CA ILE A 117 -19.32 -2.90 4.29
C ILE A 117 -20.79 -3.26 4.03
N ASN A 118 -21.39 -2.71 2.97
CA ASN A 118 -22.76 -3.07 2.56
C ASN A 118 -22.85 -4.49 2.01
N LYS A 119 -21.89 -4.93 1.18
CA LYS A 119 -21.84 -6.31 0.69
C LYS A 119 -21.74 -7.31 1.85
N TRP A 120 -20.99 -6.96 2.89
CA TRP A 120 -20.88 -7.75 4.11
C TRP A 120 -22.16 -7.72 4.97
N GLY A 121 -22.97 -6.67 4.86
CA GLY A 121 -24.20 -6.50 5.64
C GLY A 121 -24.00 -5.89 7.03
N ALA A 122 -22.90 -5.16 7.25
CA ALA A 122 -22.58 -4.58 8.56
C ALA A 122 -22.85 -3.06 8.68
N ALA A 123 -23.36 -2.41 7.64
CA ALA A 123 -23.47 -0.94 7.58
C ALA A 123 -24.23 -0.33 8.78
N GLU A 124 -25.32 -0.95 9.20
CA GLU A 124 -26.13 -0.48 10.33
C GLU A 124 -25.40 -0.60 11.67
N ASN A 125 -24.44 -1.52 11.79
CA ASN A 125 -23.76 -1.87 13.05
C ASN A 125 -22.41 -1.17 13.24
N ILE A 126 -21.92 -0.39 12.26
CA ILE A 126 -20.65 0.33 12.41
C ILE A 126 -20.79 1.48 13.41
N GLU A 127 -20.06 1.44 14.52
CA GLU A 127 -20.09 2.51 15.53
C GLU A 127 -18.83 3.38 15.53
N ALA A 128 -17.72 2.83 15.04
CA ALA A 128 -16.41 3.46 15.06
C ALA A 128 -15.60 3.14 13.79
N MET A 129 -14.58 3.95 13.53
CA MET A 129 -13.57 3.69 12.50
C MET A 129 -12.17 4.04 13.01
N CYS A 130 -11.17 3.13 12.89
CA CYS A 130 -9.75 3.52 12.94
C CYS A 130 -9.24 3.75 11.53
N PHE A 131 -8.39 4.76 11.41
CA PHE A 131 -7.74 5.14 10.17
C PHE A 131 -6.41 5.83 10.46
N ASP A 132 -5.46 5.76 9.52
CA ASP A 132 -4.20 6.48 9.61
C ASP A 132 -4.43 8.00 9.41
N THR A 133 -3.72 8.83 10.19
CA THR A 133 -3.90 10.29 10.11
C THR A 133 -3.13 10.87 8.92
N THR A 134 -3.71 10.79 7.71
CA THR A 134 -3.25 11.55 6.54
C THR A 134 -4.30 12.59 6.13
N ALA A 135 -3.88 13.69 5.50
CA ALA A 135 -4.77 14.79 5.12
C ALA A 135 -5.90 14.36 4.15
N ALA A 136 -5.70 13.27 3.40
CA ALA A 136 -6.72 12.66 2.55
C ALA A 136 -7.88 12.05 3.35
N ASN A 137 -7.63 11.53 4.56
CA ASN A 137 -8.63 10.89 5.41
C ASN A 137 -9.41 11.93 6.23
N THR A 138 -8.76 13.00 6.70
CA THR A 138 -9.31 13.96 7.69
C THR A 138 -9.76 15.31 7.12
N GLY A 139 -9.79 15.50 5.81
CA GLY A 139 -10.21 16.77 5.21
C GLY A 139 -11.64 17.14 5.60
N CYS A 140 -11.86 18.28 6.26
CA CYS A 140 -13.14 18.64 6.89
C CYS A 140 -14.36 18.73 5.96
N TRP A 141 -14.17 18.78 4.64
CA TRP A 141 -15.26 18.87 3.66
C TRP A 141 -15.37 17.69 2.70
N LYS A 142 -14.28 16.91 2.50
CA LYS A 142 -14.18 15.85 1.48
C LYS A 142 -13.25 14.70 1.90
N GLY A 143 -12.89 14.62 3.17
CA GLY A 143 -12.13 13.51 3.71
C GLY A 143 -12.95 12.23 3.70
N THR A 144 -12.26 11.10 3.56
CA THR A 144 -12.86 9.76 3.57
C THR A 144 -13.79 9.56 4.76
N CYS A 145 -13.37 9.97 5.96
CA CYS A 145 -14.13 9.81 7.21
C CYS A 145 -15.44 10.61 7.21
N THR A 146 -15.40 11.88 6.77
CA THR A 146 -16.59 12.73 6.68
C THR A 146 -17.61 12.19 5.69
N LEU A 147 -17.14 11.65 4.55
CA LEU A 147 -18.03 11.05 3.55
C LEU A 147 -18.62 9.72 4.03
N LEU A 148 -17.89 8.94 4.82
CA LEU A 148 -18.42 7.70 5.42
C LEU A 148 -19.54 8.00 6.42
N GLU A 149 -19.40 8.99 7.29
CA GLU A 149 -20.50 9.41 8.19
C GLU A 149 -21.75 9.83 7.41
N GLN A 150 -21.57 10.53 6.29
CA GLN A 150 -22.68 10.90 5.40
C GLN A 150 -23.35 9.66 4.78
N TYR A 151 -22.58 8.66 4.34
CA TYR A 151 -23.13 7.43 3.77
C TYR A 151 -23.85 6.55 4.79
N PHE A 152 -23.36 6.51 6.03
CA PHE A 152 -24.00 5.78 7.11
C PHE A 152 -25.12 6.56 7.80
N GLU A 153 -25.29 7.85 7.45
CA GLU A 153 -26.26 8.78 8.05
C GLU A 153 -26.17 8.82 9.59
N LYS A 154 -24.95 8.64 10.14
CA LYS A 154 -24.70 8.62 11.58
C LYS A 154 -23.32 9.16 11.92
N HIS A 155 -23.20 9.66 13.15
CA HIS A 155 -21.91 10.02 13.72
C HIS A 155 -21.15 8.77 14.15
N LEU A 156 -19.89 8.70 13.76
CA LEU A 156 -19.00 7.59 14.07
C LEU A 156 -17.91 8.04 15.04
N LEU A 157 -17.50 7.14 15.94
CA LEU A 157 -16.34 7.39 16.78
C LEU A 157 -15.05 7.29 15.95
N TYR A 158 -14.26 8.36 15.93
CA TYR A 158 -13.00 8.39 15.19
C TYR A 158 -11.86 7.90 16.08
N LEU A 159 -11.23 6.80 15.69
CA LEU A 159 -10.03 6.25 16.31
C LEU A 159 -8.83 6.56 15.43
N ALA A 160 -8.45 7.84 15.35
CA ALA A 160 -7.34 8.26 14.51
C ALA A 160 -6.02 7.64 15.02
N CYS A 161 -5.43 6.81 14.19
CA CYS A 161 -4.22 6.07 14.46
C CYS A 161 -3.03 6.99 14.07
N ARG A 162 -2.39 7.62 15.07
CA ARG A 162 -1.22 8.51 14.89
C ARG A 162 0.05 7.72 15.14
N LEU A 163 0.89 7.57 14.12
CA LEU A 163 2.26 7.14 14.31
C LEU A 163 2.99 8.29 15.03
N ALA A 164 3.19 8.16 16.34
CA ALA A 164 4.13 9.01 17.05
C ALA A 164 5.54 8.59 16.60
N THR A 165 6.05 9.26 15.56
CA THR A 165 7.48 9.29 15.31
C THR A 165 8.14 9.98 16.50
N TYR A 166 8.74 9.20 17.40
CA TYR A 166 9.74 9.68 18.35
C TYR A 166 11.12 9.60 17.71
#